data_AF-A0AAC9K9U7-F1
#
_entry.id   AF-A0AAC9K9U7-F1
#
_cell.length_a   1.000
_cell.length_b   1.000
_cell.length_c   1.000
_cell.angle_alpha   90.00
_cell.angle_beta   90.00
_cell.angle_gamma   90.00
#
_symmetry.space_group_name_H-M   'P 1'
#
loop_
_entity.id
_entity.type
_entity.pdbx_description
1 polymer ?
#
loop_
_entity_poly.entity_id
_entity_poly.type
_entity_poly.pdbx_seq_one_letter_code
_entity_poly.pdbx_strand_id
1 'polypeptide(L)'
;MNKKKHDRDGLSLPSDRRFCSLHENDSLWQHDKKAWRGGKASRDGIEAERIAAQALEADGWQILGRRLRTPAGEIDILADLDGLLAIVEVKYRPTLSEAAHALGPRQRKRLIAAASYVLAQNPDYGTEGVRFDVLVVDMAGQVRRIADAFRLDEEA
;
A
#
# COMPACT_ATOMS: atom_id res chain seq x y z
N MET A 1 -18.41 -38.11 24.57
CA MET A 1 -17.05 -37.91 24.01
C MET A 1 -17.19 -37.12 22.71
N ASN A 2 -16.89 -35.82 22.69
CA ASN A 2 -15.60 -35.21 22.26
C ASN A 2 -15.14 -35.74 20.88
N LYS A 3 -14.93 -34.93 19.82
CA LYS A 3 -14.33 -33.58 19.78
C LYS A 3 -14.85 -32.75 18.59
N LYS A 4 -14.98 -31.44 18.83
CA LYS A 4 -15.05 -30.38 17.81
C LYS A 4 -13.77 -30.33 16.97
N LYS A 5 -13.90 -29.98 15.69
CA LYS A 5 -12.88 -29.32 14.84
C LYS A 5 -13.65 -28.22 14.08
N HIS A 6 -13.78 -27.01 14.63
CA HIS A 6 -12.90 -25.85 14.38
C HIS A 6 -12.47 -25.72 12.91
N ASP A 7 -13.33 -25.02 12.18
CA ASP A 7 -13.03 -23.78 11.44
C ASP A 7 -11.73 -23.79 10.62
N ARG A 8 -11.91 -24.04 9.33
CA ARG A 8 -11.06 -23.46 8.29
C ARG A 8 -11.89 -22.37 7.63
N ASP A 9 -11.81 -21.18 8.18
CA ASP A 9 -12.31 -19.97 7.56
C ASP A 9 -11.53 -19.77 6.27
N GLY A 10 -12.14 -20.23 5.16
CA GLY A 10 -11.82 -19.71 3.86
C GLY A 10 -12.11 -18.22 3.90
N LEU A 11 -11.08 -17.40 3.65
CA LEU A 11 -11.26 -16.00 3.32
C LEU A 11 -12.07 -15.93 2.02
N SER A 12 -13.39 -16.00 2.18
CA SER A 12 -14.39 -15.66 1.19
C SER A 12 -14.29 -14.16 1.00
N LEU A 13 -13.52 -13.74 -0.01
CA LEU A 13 -13.61 -12.37 -0.53
C LEU A 13 -15.09 -12.09 -0.85
N PRO A 14 -15.69 -11.00 -0.34
CA PRO A 14 -17.09 -10.69 -0.60
C PRO A 14 -17.35 -10.63 -2.11
N SER A 15 -18.33 -11.41 -2.54
CA SER A 15 -18.66 -11.67 -3.95
C SER A 15 -19.52 -10.57 -4.61
N ASP A 16 -19.61 -9.37 -4.03
CA ASP A 16 -20.27 -8.22 -4.65
C ASP A 16 -19.19 -7.36 -5.34
N ARG A 17 -18.88 -7.73 -6.59
CA ARG A 17 -18.12 -6.90 -7.54
C ARG A 17 -18.95 -5.66 -7.93
N ARG A 18 -19.03 -4.69 -7.02
CA ARG A 18 -19.35 -3.29 -7.32
C ARG A 18 -18.21 -2.34 -6.94
N PHE A 19 -16.98 -2.84 -6.92
CA PHE A 19 -15.80 -1.98 -6.88
C PHE A 19 -15.64 -1.29 -8.24
N CYS A 20 -16.04 -0.01 -8.26
CA CYS A 20 -15.85 1.01 -9.30
C CYS A 20 -15.64 0.50 -10.73
N SER A 21 -16.73 0.30 -11.47
CA SER A 21 -16.71 0.07 -12.93
C SER A 21 -16.41 1.35 -13.76
N LEU A 22 -15.65 2.31 -13.22
CA LEU A 22 -15.53 3.67 -13.77
C LEU A 22 -14.08 4.17 -13.92
N HIS A 23 -13.15 3.34 -14.39
CA HIS A 23 -11.86 3.86 -14.85
C HIS A 23 -11.52 3.42 -16.26
N GLU A 24 -12.43 3.72 -17.20
CA GLU A 24 -11.99 4.05 -18.56
C GLU A 24 -11.37 5.46 -18.51
N ASN A 25 -10.04 5.49 -18.36
CA ASN A 25 -9.14 6.61 -18.67
C ASN A 25 -9.66 8.04 -18.39
N ASP A 26 -9.28 8.63 -17.24
CA ASP A 26 -8.68 9.97 -17.26
C ASP A 26 -8.09 10.41 -15.90
N SER A 27 -6.76 10.52 -15.88
CA SER A 27 -6.01 11.69 -15.41
C SER A 27 -6.23 12.34 -14.02
N LEU A 28 -7.00 11.77 -13.09
CA LEU A 28 -7.16 12.35 -11.74
C LEU A 28 -5.81 12.48 -11.00
N TRP A 29 -4.89 11.55 -11.26
CA TRP A 29 -3.56 11.57 -10.65
C TRP A 29 -2.58 12.59 -11.28
N GLN A 30 -2.96 13.31 -12.35
CA GLN A 30 -2.01 14.18 -13.06
C GLN A 30 -1.95 15.62 -12.53
N HIS A 31 -2.91 16.04 -11.71
CA HIS A 31 -3.10 17.47 -11.43
C HIS A 31 -2.11 18.10 -10.44
N ASP A 32 -1.30 17.32 -9.70
CA ASP A 32 -0.27 17.94 -8.87
C ASP A 32 1.02 17.12 -8.67
N LYS A 33 1.68 16.73 -9.77
CA LYS A 33 2.98 16.00 -9.77
C LYS A 33 4.10 16.72 -8.99
N LYS A 34 3.94 18.00 -8.63
CA LYS A 34 4.91 18.78 -7.84
C LYS A 34 4.73 18.58 -6.33
N ALA A 35 3.49 18.43 -5.86
CA ALA A 35 3.20 18.16 -4.44
C ALA A 35 3.68 16.77 -3.99
N TRP A 36 3.93 15.86 -4.94
CA TRP A 36 4.21 14.43 -4.70
C TRP A 36 5.69 14.08 -4.81
N ARG A 37 6.56 14.96 -4.29
CA ARG A 37 8.00 14.71 -4.28
C ARG A 37 8.52 14.58 -2.86
N GLY A 38 9.18 13.45 -2.62
CA GLY A 38 9.73 13.01 -1.34
C GLY A 38 10.87 13.84 -0.76
N GLY A 39 11.23 13.47 0.47
CA GLY A 39 12.38 14.04 1.19
C GLY A 39 13.74 13.48 0.80
N LYS A 40 14.77 13.96 1.51
CA LYS A 40 16.09 13.32 1.46
C LYS A 40 15.98 11.92 2.05
N ALA A 41 16.24 10.91 1.22
CA ALA A 41 16.38 9.52 1.61
C ALA A 41 17.83 9.07 1.44
N SER A 42 18.25 8.03 2.17
CA SER A 42 19.53 7.34 1.91
C SER A 42 19.53 6.76 0.50
N ARG A 43 20.73 6.57 -0.09
CA ARG A 43 20.89 5.89 -1.40
C ARG A 43 20.21 4.52 -1.40
N ASP A 44 20.42 3.74 -0.35
CA ASP A 44 19.83 2.41 -0.22
C ASP A 44 18.29 2.46 -0.11
N GLY A 45 17.75 3.50 0.55
CA GLY A 45 16.30 3.71 0.63
C GLY A 45 15.69 4.06 -0.72
N ILE A 46 16.37 4.89 -1.52
CA ILE A 46 15.93 5.24 -2.88
C ILE A 46 15.95 4.00 -3.78
N GLU A 47 16.99 3.19 -3.66
CA GLU A 47 17.14 1.99 -4.46
C GLU A 47 16.12 0.91 -4.06
N ALA A 48 15.90 0.71 -2.76
CA ALA A 48 14.85 -0.18 -2.25
C ALA A 48 13.46 0.24 -2.77
N GLU A 49 13.14 1.53 -2.74
CA GLU A 49 11.86 2.04 -3.28
C GLU A 49 11.75 1.83 -4.80
N ARG A 50 12.86 2.00 -5.54
CA ARG A 50 12.89 1.73 -6.99
C ARG A 50 12.59 0.25 -7.27
N ILE A 51 13.24 -0.66 -6.53
CA ILE A 51 13.04 -2.11 -6.68
C ILE A 51 11.61 -2.51 -6.27
N ALA A 52 11.09 -1.94 -5.18
CA ALA A 52 9.73 -2.17 -4.72
C ALA A 52 8.69 -1.73 -5.76
N ALA A 53 8.87 -0.56 -6.37
CA ALA A 53 8.00 -0.08 -7.44
C ALA A 53 8.02 -1.03 -8.65
N GLN A 54 9.20 -1.49 -9.07
CA GLN A 54 9.33 -2.44 -10.18
C GLN A 54 8.67 -3.79 -9.88
N ALA A 55 8.77 -4.28 -8.65
CA ALA A 55 8.09 -5.51 -8.24
C ALA A 55 6.56 -5.36 -8.29
N LEU A 56 6.04 -4.21 -7.84
CA LEU A 56 4.61 -3.90 -7.94
C LEU A 56 4.14 -3.81 -9.40
N GLU A 57 4.90 -3.13 -10.27
CA GLU A 57 4.61 -3.04 -11.71
C GLU A 57 4.61 -4.42 -12.37
N ALA A 58 5.58 -5.28 -12.01
CA ALA A 58 5.65 -6.66 -12.48
C ALA A 58 4.46 -7.50 -12.00
N ASP A 59 3.92 -7.21 -10.82
CA ASP A 59 2.69 -7.79 -10.27
C ASP A 59 1.40 -7.15 -10.85
N GLY A 60 1.51 -6.25 -11.83
CA GLY A 60 0.38 -5.63 -12.54
C GLY A 60 -0.14 -4.33 -11.93
N TRP A 61 0.50 -3.80 -10.90
CA TRP A 61 0.08 -2.56 -10.25
C TRP A 61 0.50 -1.33 -11.06
N GLN A 62 -0.40 -0.36 -11.18
CA GLN A 62 -0.06 0.95 -11.70
C GLN A 62 0.49 1.83 -10.57
N ILE A 63 1.72 2.32 -10.72
CA ILE A 63 2.29 3.27 -9.76
C ILE A 63 1.71 4.67 -9.99
N LEU A 64 0.99 5.17 -8.99
CA LEU A 64 0.35 6.49 -9.02
C LEU A 64 1.28 7.58 -8.47
N GLY A 65 2.11 7.22 -7.50
CA GLY A 65 3.05 8.14 -6.87
C GLY A 65 4.11 7.44 -6.03
N ARG A 66 5.26 8.09 -5.87
CA ARG A 66 6.37 7.63 -5.04
C ARG A 66 6.86 8.75 -4.14
N ARG A 67 7.11 8.44 -2.86
CA ARG A 67 7.41 9.40 -1.78
C ARG A 67 6.41 10.56 -1.80
N LEU A 68 5.15 10.19 -1.81
CA LEU A 68 4.03 11.11 -1.84
C LEU A 68 3.94 11.80 -0.48
N ARG A 69 4.22 13.10 -0.48
CA ARG A 69 4.07 13.93 0.71
C ARG A 69 2.68 14.52 0.78
N THR A 70 2.09 14.40 1.95
CA THR A 70 0.82 15.02 2.33
C THR A 70 1.05 15.89 3.55
N PRO A 71 0.16 16.85 3.85
CA PRO A 71 0.20 17.59 5.12
C PRO A 71 0.14 16.69 6.36
N ALA A 72 -0.40 15.47 6.22
CA ALA A 72 -0.63 14.52 7.31
C ALA A 72 0.44 13.42 7.44
N GLY A 73 1.32 13.25 6.44
CA GLY A 73 2.31 12.17 6.40
C GLY A 73 2.92 11.94 5.02
N GLU A 74 3.78 10.93 4.91
CA GLU A 74 4.47 10.54 3.66
C GLU A 74 4.13 9.09 3.32
N ILE A 75 3.80 8.81 2.06
CA ILE A 75 3.53 7.47 1.54
C ILE A 75 4.68 7.10 0.61
N ASP A 76 5.37 5.98 0.86
CA ASP A 76 6.54 5.61 0.05
C ASP A 76 6.15 5.26 -1.38
N ILE A 77 5.10 4.45 -1.56
CA ILE A 77 4.51 4.16 -2.87
C ILE A 77 2.99 4.15 -2.75
N LEU A 78 2.33 4.81 -3.70
CA LEU A 78 0.89 4.72 -3.93
C LEU A 78 0.68 3.97 -5.24
N ALA A 79 -0.09 2.90 -5.22
CA ALA A 79 -0.33 2.06 -6.39
C ALA A 79 -1.80 1.65 -6.51
N ASP A 80 -2.25 1.46 -7.74
CA ASP A 80 -3.61 1.04 -8.08
C ASP A 80 -3.60 -0.32 -8.79
N LEU A 81 -4.60 -1.14 -8.51
CA LEU A 81 -4.91 -2.32 -9.31
C LEU A 81 -6.43 -2.48 -9.39
N ASP A 82 -7.02 -2.14 -10.54
CA ASP A 82 -8.46 -2.27 -10.81
C ASP A 82 -9.33 -1.60 -9.72
N GLY A 83 -8.96 -0.39 -9.28
CA GLY A 83 -9.67 0.36 -8.24
C GLY A 83 -9.32 -0.02 -6.80
N LEU A 84 -8.42 -0.99 -6.59
CA LEU A 84 -7.81 -1.27 -5.29
C LEU A 84 -6.56 -0.40 -5.10
N LEU A 85 -6.63 0.53 -4.15
CA LEU A 85 -5.57 1.46 -3.81
C LEU A 85 -4.66 0.87 -2.72
N ALA A 86 -3.40 0.60 -3.07
CA ALA A 86 -2.37 0.18 -2.13
C ALA A 86 -1.52 1.36 -1.65
N ILE A 87 -1.56 1.60 -0.34
CA ILE A 87 -0.66 2.47 0.40
C ILE A 87 0.51 1.60 0.87
N VAL A 88 1.68 1.80 0.28
CA VAL A 88 2.82 0.92 0.50
C VAL A 88 3.90 1.64 1.30
N GLU A 89 4.34 1.00 2.38
CA GLU A 89 5.57 1.35 3.09
C GLU A 89 6.72 0.43 2.64
N VAL A 90 7.88 0.98 2.33
CA VAL A 90 9.06 0.23 1.90
C VAL A 90 10.08 0.13 3.03
N LYS A 91 10.65 -1.07 3.21
CA LYS A 91 11.68 -1.34 4.21
C LYS A 91 12.90 -2.00 3.58
N TYR A 92 14.03 -1.31 3.65
CA TYR A 92 15.31 -1.93 3.34
C TYR A 92 15.86 -2.71 4.54
N ARG A 93 16.29 -3.95 4.34
CA ARG A 93 16.88 -4.82 5.38
C ARG A 93 18.08 -5.59 4.85
N PRO A 94 18.98 -6.07 5.72
CA PRO A 94 20.03 -7.00 5.33
C PRO A 94 19.49 -8.27 4.65
N THR A 95 18.40 -8.85 5.18
CA THR A 95 17.80 -10.10 4.71
C THR A 95 16.27 -10.08 4.82
N LEU A 96 15.59 -10.91 4.02
CA LEU A 96 14.13 -11.07 4.10
C LEU A 96 13.65 -11.82 5.35
N SER A 97 14.51 -12.56 6.05
CA SER A 97 14.15 -13.26 7.30
C SER A 97 13.85 -12.29 8.45
N GLU A 98 14.35 -11.06 8.38
CA GLU A 98 14.07 -9.99 9.33
C GLU A 98 12.72 -9.29 9.10
N ALA A 99 11.93 -9.75 8.13
CA ALA A 99 10.65 -9.15 7.73
C ALA A 99 9.50 -9.30 8.77
N ALA A 100 9.80 -9.62 10.04
CA ALA A 100 8.82 -9.94 11.08
C ALA A 100 8.11 -8.71 11.70
N HIS A 101 7.90 -7.63 10.95
CA HIS A 101 7.40 -6.39 11.54
C HIS A 101 6.09 -5.93 10.91
N ALA A 102 5.01 -6.17 11.66
CA ALA A 102 3.80 -5.38 11.56
C ALA A 102 4.14 -3.90 11.77
N LEU A 103 3.47 -3.02 11.03
CA LEU A 103 3.61 -1.57 11.23
C LEU A 103 3.23 -1.22 12.68
N GLY A 104 4.10 -0.47 13.35
CA GLY A 104 3.82 -0.03 14.72
C GLY A 104 2.64 0.96 14.76
N PRO A 105 1.97 1.14 15.92
CA PRO A 105 0.77 1.98 16.02
C PRO A 105 0.96 3.42 15.50
N ARG A 106 2.14 4.01 15.75
CA ARG A 106 2.48 5.35 15.24
C ARG A 106 2.59 5.40 13.71
N GLN A 107 3.15 4.36 13.10
CA GLN A 107 3.28 4.27 11.65
C GLN A 107 1.91 4.08 11.00
N ARG A 108 1.07 3.20 11.57
CA ARG A 108 -0.32 3.01 11.12
C ARG A 108 -1.08 4.33 11.14
N LYS A 109 -1.10 5.04 12.28
CA LYS A 109 -1.78 6.34 12.41
C LYS A 109 -1.30 7.36 11.37
N ARG A 110 0.01 7.42 11.11
CA ARG A 110 0.60 8.31 10.09
C ARG A 110 0.17 7.94 8.67
N LEU A 111 0.17 6.66 8.34
CA LEU A 111 -0.25 6.16 7.02
C LEU A 111 -1.76 6.33 6.81
N ILE A 112 -2.58 6.07 7.83
CA ILE A 112 -4.02 6.33 7.82
C ILE A 112 -4.28 7.81 7.53
N ALA A 113 -3.64 8.73 8.25
CA ALA A 113 -3.84 10.15 8.05
C ALA A 113 -3.41 10.62 6.64
N ALA A 114 -2.30 10.08 6.12
CA ALA A 114 -1.88 10.34 4.74
C ALA A 114 -2.87 9.77 3.71
N ALA A 115 -3.37 8.55 3.93
CA ALA A 115 -4.36 7.91 3.07
C ALA A 115 -5.68 8.68 3.06
N SER A 116 -6.16 9.16 4.21
CA SER A 116 -7.34 10.04 4.28
C SER A 116 -7.18 11.30 3.45
N TYR A 117 -5.98 11.89 3.41
CA TYR A 117 -5.70 13.06 2.57
C TYR A 117 -5.70 12.71 1.07
N VAL A 118 -5.23 11.52 0.71
CA VAL A 118 -5.30 11.01 -0.67
C VAL A 118 -6.77 10.79 -1.07
N LEU A 119 -7.55 10.10 -0.25
CA LEU A 119 -8.97 9.83 -0.53
C LEU A 119 -9.80 11.10 -0.61
N ALA A 120 -9.53 12.10 0.24
CA ALA A 120 -10.23 13.39 0.19
C ALA A 120 -10.05 14.13 -1.14
N GLN A 121 -8.95 13.87 -1.86
CA GLN A 121 -8.69 14.43 -3.19
C GLN A 121 -9.15 13.51 -4.34
N ASN A 122 -9.45 12.24 -4.04
CA ASN A 122 -9.81 11.22 -5.02
C ASN A 122 -11.05 10.46 -4.51
N PRO A 123 -12.22 11.11 -4.45
CA PRO A 123 -13.42 10.58 -3.80
C PRO A 123 -14.01 9.34 -4.49
N ASP A 124 -13.62 9.07 -5.74
CA ASP A 124 -14.02 7.87 -6.49
C ASP A 124 -13.43 6.58 -5.89
N TYR A 125 -12.35 6.71 -5.11
CA TYR A 125 -11.82 5.63 -4.30
C TYR A 125 -12.60 5.56 -2.97
N GLY A 126 -13.39 4.50 -2.81
CA GLY A 126 -14.04 4.19 -1.54
C GLY A 126 -13.05 3.69 -0.48
N THR A 127 -13.40 3.82 0.81
CA THR A 127 -12.55 3.37 1.93
C THR A 127 -12.29 1.87 1.93
N GLU A 128 -13.25 1.07 1.47
CA GLU A 128 -13.12 -0.39 1.33
C GLU A 128 -12.11 -0.78 0.24
N GLY A 129 -11.78 0.16 -0.66
CA GLY A 129 -10.81 0.00 -1.73
C GLY A 129 -9.39 0.33 -1.31
N VAL A 130 -9.13 0.59 -0.02
CA VAL A 130 -7.79 0.94 0.48
C VAL A 130 -7.17 -0.22 1.24
N ARG A 131 -5.90 -0.47 0.95
CA ARG A 131 -5.07 -1.39 1.72
C ARG A 131 -3.72 -0.80 2.07
N PHE A 132 -3.15 -1.27 3.17
CA PHE A 132 -1.81 -0.92 3.58
C PHE A 132 -0.89 -2.12 3.43
N ASP A 133 0.10 -2.01 2.56
CA ASP A 133 1.08 -3.06 2.32
C ASP A 133 2.45 -2.65 2.86
N VAL A 134 3.26 -3.66 3.18
CA VAL A 134 4.69 -3.47 3.47
C VAL A 134 5.50 -4.25 2.44
N LEU A 135 6.39 -3.57 1.73
CA LEU A 135 7.38 -4.21 0.88
C LEU A 135 8.74 -4.18 1.57
N VAL A 136 9.31 -5.36 1.80
CA VAL A 136 10.67 -5.51 2.32
C VAL A 136 11.59 -5.82 1.15
N VAL A 137 12.65 -5.01 1.01
CA VAL A 137 13.70 -5.21 0.00
C VAL A 137 15.00 -5.51 0.74
N ASP A 138 15.68 -6.57 0.34
CA ASP A 138 16.98 -6.92 0.91
C ASP A 138 18.17 -6.39 0.09
N MET A 139 19.39 -6.61 0.57
CA MET A 139 20.62 -6.16 -0.11
C MET A 139 20.87 -6.87 -1.45
N ALA A 140 20.25 -8.04 -1.68
CA ALA A 140 20.30 -8.75 -2.94
C ALA A 140 19.22 -8.27 -3.92
N GLY A 141 18.38 -7.30 -3.52
CA GLY A 141 17.26 -6.80 -4.31
C GLY A 141 16.06 -7.73 -4.33
N GLN A 142 16.00 -8.73 -3.44
CA GLN A 142 14.82 -9.58 -3.32
C GLN A 142 13.71 -8.81 -2.63
N VAL A 143 12.48 -9.00 -3.11
CA VAL A 143 11.30 -8.32 -2.58
C VAL A 143 10.39 -9.33 -1.92
N ARG A 144 9.94 -8.99 -0.70
CA ARG A 144 8.83 -9.66 -0.03
C ARG A 144 7.73 -8.66 0.24
N ARG A 145 6.55 -8.89 -0.35
CA ARG A 145 5.33 -8.14 -0.06
C ARG A 145 4.58 -8.81 1.08
N ILE A 146 4.27 -8.03 2.11
CA ILE A 146 3.27 -8.33 3.12
C ILE A 146 2.05 -7.53 2.70
N ALA A 147 1.17 -8.19 1.94
CA ALA A 147 -0.09 -7.60 1.49
C ALA A 147 -1.08 -7.53 2.66
N ASP A 148 -1.93 -6.50 2.67
CA ASP A 148 -2.97 -6.31 3.67
C ASP A 148 -2.40 -6.34 5.10
N ALA A 149 -1.28 -5.65 5.32
CA ALA A 149 -0.68 -5.52 6.63
C ALA A 149 -1.66 -4.90 7.65
N PHE A 150 -2.60 -4.09 7.16
CA PHE A 150 -3.89 -3.75 7.79
C PHE A 150 -4.84 -3.08 6.78
N ARG A 151 -6.11 -2.92 7.16
CA ARG A 151 -7.13 -2.21 6.37
C ARG A 151 -7.65 -0.95 7.09
N LEU A 152 -8.26 -0.05 6.34
CA LEU A 152 -8.76 1.24 6.87
C LEU A 152 -10.10 1.08 7.61
N ASP A 153 -10.95 0.19 7.14
CA ASP A 153 -12.28 -0.15 7.69
C ASP A 153 -12.21 -0.93 9.02
N GLU A 154 -11.10 -1.60 9.29
CA GLU A 154 -10.85 -2.29 10.57
C GLU A 154 -10.56 -1.32 11.75
N GLU A 155 -10.26 -0.05 11.46
CA GLU A 155 -9.86 0.97 12.45
C GLU A 155 -10.90 2.11 12.57
N ALA A 156 -12.05 2.00 11.88
CA ALA A 156 -13.11 3.00 11.81
C ALA A 156 -14.16 2.89 12.93
#